data_AF-A0A0R1WN32-F1
#
_entry.id   AF-A0A0R1WN32-F1
#
_cell.length_a   1.000
_cell.length_b   1.000
_cell.length_c   1.000
_cell.angle_alpha   90.00
_cell.angle_beta   90.00
_cell.angle_gamma   90.00
#
_symmetry.space_group_name_H-M   'P 1'
#
loop_
_entity.id
_entity.type
_entity.pdbx_description
1 polymer ?
#
loop_
_entity_poly.entity_id
_entity_poly.type
_entity_poly.pdbx_seq_one_letter_code
_entity_poly.pdbx_strand_id
1 'polypeptide(L)' 'MKISDFATESEFEKLKSYIPHLEYTKEYADDKIDILDENLDKLEEDLGYTETEEGTFIGDMIDKLRDNPKY' A
#
# COMPACT_ATOMS: atom_id res chain seq x y z
N MET A 1 -1.68 3.94 11.98
CA MET A 1 -0.35 3.94 11.27
C MET A 1 -0.31 5.02 10.18
N LYS A 2 0.87 5.46 9.71
CA LYS A 2 1.04 6.37 8.56
C LYS A 2 1.59 5.65 7.34
N ILE A 3 1.30 6.13 6.13
CA ILE A 3 1.90 5.57 4.90
C ILE A 3 3.42 5.76 4.89
N SER A 4 3.90 6.91 5.39
CA SER A 4 5.32 7.19 5.58
C SER A 4 6.03 6.23 6.55
N ASP A 5 5.31 5.38 7.29
CA ASP A 5 5.94 4.37 8.16
C ASP A 5 6.45 3.16 7.37
N PHE A 6 5.94 2.90 6.16
CA PHE A 6 6.30 1.72 5.35
C PHE A 6 6.66 2.03 3.90
N ALA A 7 6.24 3.16 3.35
CA ALA A 7 6.55 3.58 1.98
C ALA A 7 7.42 4.83 1.97
N THR A 8 8.33 4.93 0.99
CA THR A 8 9.05 6.16 0.65
C THR A 8 8.16 7.13 -0.14
N GLU A 9 8.59 8.39 -0.30
CA GLU A 9 7.81 9.38 -1.07
C GLU A 9 7.58 8.94 -2.52
N SER A 10 8.59 8.37 -3.18
CA SER A 10 8.44 7.89 -4.57
C SER A 10 7.50 6.69 -4.68
N GLU A 11 7.50 5.80 -3.69
CA GLU A 11 6.56 4.68 -3.64
C GLU A 11 5.15 5.18 -3.34
N PHE A 12 5.01 6.16 -2.45
CA PHE A 12 3.75 6.82 -2.17
C PHE A 12 3.16 7.49 -3.42
N GLU A 13 3.96 8.17 -4.25
CA GLU A 13 3.47 8.76 -5.51
C GLU A 13 2.91 7.71 -6.48
N LYS A 14 3.55 6.54 -6.55
CA LYS A 14 3.03 5.40 -7.32
C LYS A 14 1.75 4.84 -6.70
N LEU A 15 1.74 4.55 -5.40
CA LEU A 15 0.55 4.10 -4.66
C LEU A 15 -0.63 5.04 -4.83
N LYS A 16 -0.38 6.35 -4.78
CA LYS A 16 -1.40 7.39 -4.95
C LYS A 16 -2.00 7.42 -6.35
N SER A 17 -1.29 6.93 -7.36
CA SER A 17 -1.83 6.79 -8.72
C SER A 17 -2.93 5.73 -8.79
N TYR A 18 -2.89 4.73 -7.90
CA TYR A 18 -3.92 3.70 -7.76
C TYR A 18 -4.96 4.04 -6.70
N ILE A 19 -4.53 4.62 -5.57
CA ILE A 19 -5.37 4.97 -4.42
C ILE A 19 -5.24 6.48 -4.13
N PRO A 20 -5.96 7.35 -4.85
CA PRO A 20 -5.73 8.79 -4.87
C PRO A 20 -6.03 9.52 -3.55
N HIS A 21 -6.75 8.87 -2.64
CA HIS A 21 -7.16 9.43 -1.35
C HIS A 21 -6.15 9.18 -0.22
N LEU A 22 -5.01 8.55 -0.52
CA LEU A 22 -3.94 8.38 0.45
C LEU A 22 -3.21 9.70 0.71
N GLU A 23 -2.83 9.88 1.97
CA GLU A 23 -2.11 11.03 2.50
C GLU A 23 -0.85 10.51 3.19
N TYR A 24 0.32 10.95 2.73
CA TYR A 24 1.60 10.34 3.10
C TYR A 24 1.89 10.37 4.61
N THR A 25 1.64 11.52 5.24
CA THR A 25 1.97 11.78 6.66
C THR A 25 0.78 11.66 7.61
N LYS A 26 -0.41 11.37 7.07
CA LYS A 26 -1.63 11.23 7.85
C LYS A 26 -1.60 9.94 8.65
N GLU A 27 -2.01 10.06 9.91
CA GLU A 27 -2.24 8.90 10.76
C GLU A 27 -3.63 8.35 10.48
N TYR A 28 -3.67 7.11 10.01
CA TYR A 28 -4.89 6.34 9.78
C TYR A 28 -5.20 5.50 11.03
N ALA A 29 -6.50 5.39 11.31
CA ALA A 29 -7.02 4.43 12.28
C ALA A 29 -6.85 3.00 11.77
N ASP A 30 -6.81 2.03 12.67
CA ASP A 30 -6.50 0.63 12.36
C ASP A 30 -7.50 0.06 11.34
N ASP A 31 -8.80 0.35 11.49
CA ASP A 31 -9.84 -0.06 10.53
C ASP A 31 -9.59 0.44 9.10
N LYS A 32 -8.93 1.60 8.96
CA LYS A 32 -8.58 2.17 7.66
C LYS A 32 -7.33 1.54 7.08
N ILE A 33 -6.42 1.06 7.92
CA ILE A 33 -5.25 0.32 7.48
C ILE A 33 -5.68 -1.09 7.03
N ASP A 34 -6.57 -1.76 7.76
CA ASP A 34 -7.12 -3.06 7.34
C ASP A 34 -7.80 -2.95 5.97
N ILE A 35 -8.62 -1.92 5.76
CA ILE A 35 -9.25 -1.65 4.45
C ILE A 35 -8.20 -1.36 3.37
N LEU A 36 -7.09 -0.69 3.72
CA LEU A 36 -6.00 -0.44 2.79
C LEU A 36 -5.33 -1.76 2.37
N ASP A 37 -5.02 -2.63 3.32
CA ASP A 37 -4.44 -3.95 3.05
C ASP A 37 -5.33 -4.77 2.09
N GLU A 38 -6.63 -4.87 2.38
CA GLU A 38 -7.58 -5.56 1.49
C GLU A 38 -7.68 -4.92 0.09
N ASN A 39 -7.55 -3.59 -0.01
CA ASN A 39 -7.56 -2.91 -1.30
C ASN A 39 -6.27 -3.15 -2.08
N LEU A 40 -5.13 -3.27 -1.40
CA LEU A 40 -3.86 -3.59 -2.03
C LEU A 40 -3.85 -5.03 -2.55
N ASP A 41 -4.34 -6.01 -1.77
CA ASP A 41 -4.46 -7.41 -2.23
C ASP A 41 -5.30 -7.50 -3.53
N LYS A 42 -6.46 -6.82 -3.57
CA LYS A 42 -7.30 -6.79 -4.77
C LYS A 42 -6.62 -6.12 -5.95
N LEU A 43 -5.91 -5.02 -5.69
CA LEU A 43 -5.19 -4.29 -6.72
C LEU A 43 -4.03 -5.13 -7.28
N GLU A 44 -3.33 -5.87 -6.42
CA GLU A 44 -2.30 -6.82 -6.84
C GLU A 44 -2.88 -7.87 -7.78
N GLU A 45 -4.02 -8.48 -7.41
CA GLU A 45 -4.72 -9.45 -8.27
C GLU A 45 -5.12 -8.84 -9.62
N ASP A 46 -5.72 -7.63 -9.62
CA ASP A 46 -6.14 -6.93 -10.84
C ASP A 46 -4.97 -6.57 -11.77
N LEU A 47 -3.78 -6.34 -11.20
CA LEU A 47 -2.56 -6.02 -11.94
C LEU A 47 -1.77 -7.26 -12.36
N GLY A 48 -2.20 -8.47 -11.97
CA GLY A 48 -1.57 -9.73 -12.35
C GLY A 48 -0.45 -10.18 -11.41
N TYR A 49 -0.52 -9.86 -10.12
CA TYR A 49 0.45 -10.29 -9.10
C TYR A 49 1.91 -10.04 -9.53
N THR A 50 2.78 -11.04 -9.36
CA THR A 50 4.20 -10.97 -9.75
C THR A 50 4.45 -11.07 -11.26
N GLU A 51 3.41 -11.13 -12.10
CA GLU A 51 3.56 -11.22 -13.56
C GLU A 51 3.86 -9.85 -14.20
N THR A 52 3.51 -8.75 -13.51
CA THR A 52 3.74 -7.38 -13.98
C THR A 52 4.64 -6.59 -13.01
N GLU A 53 5.29 -5.53 -13.51
CA GLU A 53 6.07 -4.63 -12.65
C GLU A 53 5.17 -3.92 -11.64
N GLU A 54 3.95 -3.58 -12.05
CA GLU A 54 2.95 -2.94 -11.21
C GLU A 54 2.45 -3.88 -10.11
N GLY A 55 2.09 -5.13 -10.43
CA GLY A 55 1.64 -6.08 -9.44
C GLY A 55 2.76 -6.49 -8.47
N THR A 56 4.00 -6.66 -8.96
CA THR A 56 5.18 -6.85 -8.09
C THR A 56 5.36 -5.68 -7.13
N PHE A 57 5.21 -4.44 -7.62
CA PHE A 57 5.28 -3.26 -6.78
C PHE A 57 4.18 -3.23 -5.70
N ILE A 58 2.94 -3.60 -6.04
CA ILE A 58 1.85 -3.65 -5.05
C ILE A 58 2.10 -4.77 -4.03
N GLY A 59 2.56 -5.95 -4.45
CA GLY A 59 2.99 -7.03 -3.56
C GLY A 59 4.05 -6.57 -2.55
N ASP A 60 5.09 -5.88 -3.01
CA ASP A 60 6.10 -5.29 -2.13
C ASP A 60 5.50 -4.28 -1.13
N MET A 61 4.46 -3.53 -1.51
CA MET A 61 3.77 -2.59 -0.60
C MET A 61 2.94 -3.32 0.45
N ILE A 62 2.29 -4.42 0.08
CA ILE A 62 1.53 -5.28 1.00
C ILE A 62 2.49 -5.87 2.03
N ASP A 63 3.62 -6.44 1.59
CA ASP A 63 4.63 -7.01 2.48
C ASP A 63 5.17 -5.96 3.45
N LYS A 64 5.55 -4.77 2.95
CA LYS A 64 6.02 -3.67 3.82
C LYS A 64 4.97 -3.19 4.81
N LEU A 65 3.70 -3.18 4.42
CA LEU A 65 2.61 -2.84 5.32
C LEU A 65 2.48 -3.90 6.43
N ARG A 66 2.46 -5.18 6.04
CA ARG A 66 2.25 -6.32 6.94
C ARG A 66 3.41 -6.59 7.89
N ASP A 67 4.64 -6.34 7.43
CA ASP A 67 5.86 -6.45 8.24
C ASP A 67 6.08 -5.23 9.15
N ASN A 68 5.27 -4.18 9.02
CA ASN A 68 5.41 -3.01 9.86
C ASN A 68 4.97 -3.32 11.30
N PRO A 69 5.80 -3.09 12.33
CA PRO A 69 5.46 -3.40 13.73
C PRO A 69 4.32 -2.54 14.30
N LYS A 70 3.85 -1.53 13.55
CA LYS A 70 2.69 -0.71 13.89
C LYS A 70 1.39 -1.23 13.23
N TYR A 71 1.45 -2.33 12.47
CA TYR A 71 0.30 -3.01 11.89
C TYR A 71 -0.28 -4.00 12.89
#